data_AF-A0A4R5UBF8-F1
#
_entry.id   AF-A0A4R5UBF8-F1
#
_cell.length_a   1.000
_cell.length_b   1.000
_cell.length_c   1.000
_cell.angle_alpha   90.00
_cell.angle_beta   90.00
_cell.angle_gamma   90.00
#
_symmetry.space_group_name_H-M   'P 1'
#
loop_
_entity.id
_entity.type
_entity.pdbx_description
1 polymer ?
#
loop_
_entity_poly.entity_id
_entity_poly.type
_entity_poly.pdbx_seq_one_letter_code
_entity_poly.pdbx_strand_id
1 'polypeptide(L)'
;MALHGAYAFLLALGLGAALTACSGPASPDEDAELAPSETSESPTDEAAFAQDFQRSLEGIWSTERAQGDDAEVIYAFEWQATSGLRILRDGVWLHGTVEDVDLANETLAFHIARNNGPSETVTFRRQRATSGTAGFTLRVTWGLGQTDDLGFVRRLTDRDRQEITLAITQASVLPEAVACGGDAPPDSLRARLACSDAEFAELDRGLRTQLVELSARYPDGDRTAAAVVRQLDACTTPACLREVHAQWQAYFDENYDLGDVLDYL
;
A
#
# COMPACT_ATOMS: atom_id res chain seq x y z
N MET A 1 2.80 -67.07 -1.70
CA MET A 1 2.76 -66.51 -3.07
C MET A 1 3.87 -65.49 -3.17
N ALA A 2 4.76 -65.70 -4.14
CA ALA A 2 5.88 -64.84 -4.52
C ALA A 2 5.35 -63.56 -5.24
N LEU A 3 6.07 -62.49 -5.58
CA LEU A 3 7.49 -62.19 -5.86
C LEU A 3 7.72 -60.66 -5.65
N HIS A 4 8.95 -60.28 -5.23
CA HIS A 4 9.88 -59.27 -5.82
C HIS A 4 9.40 -57.80 -6.01
N GLY A 5 10.22 -56.77 -5.77
CA GLY A 5 11.67 -56.75 -5.95
C GLY A 5 12.40 -55.68 -5.12
N ALA A 6 13.65 -56.03 -4.85
CA ALA A 6 14.74 -55.17 -4.39
C ALA A 6 15.31 -54.38 -5.56
N TYR A 7 16.02 -53.27 -5.30
CA TYR A 7 17.35 -53.06 -5.87
C TYR A 7 18.17 -52.12 -4.99
N ALA A 8 19.42 -52.52 -4.77
CA ALA A 8 20.39 -52.00 -3.82
C ALA A 8 21.46 -51.15 -4.52
N PHE A 9 22.13 -50.32 -3.71
CA PHE A 9 23.57 -49.99 -3.66
C PHE A 9 24.41 -49.98 -4.96
N LEU A 10 25.27 -48.97 -5.11
CA LEU A 10 26.73 -49.17 -5.24
C LEU A 10 27.54 -47.85 -5.18
N LEU A 11 28.54 -47.86 -4.29
CA LEU A 11 29.75 -47.04 -4.28
C LEU A 11 30.66 -47.41 -5.46
N ALA A 12 31.41 -46.44 -6.00
CA ALA A 12 32.72 -46.71 -6.61
C ALA A 12 33.64 -45.48 -6.57
N LEU A 13 34.75 -45.65 -5.84
CA LEU A 13 36.01 -44.90 -5.94
C LEU A 13 36.73 -45.27 -7.25
N GLY A 14 37.48 -44.32 -7.83
CA GLY A 14 38.41 -44.59 -8.92
C GLY A 14 39.45 -43.49 -9.09
N LEU A 15 40.67 -43.75 -8.59
CA LEU A 15 41.90 -43.03 -8.89
C LEU A 15 42.28 -43.14 -10.38
N GLY A 16 42.94 -42.11 -10.90
CA GLY A 16 43.63 -42.17 -12.19
C GLY A 16 44.63 -41.04 -12.35
N ALA A 17 45.85 -41.23 -11.83
CA ALA A 17 47.01 -40.44 -12.18
C ALA A 17 47.60 -40.95 -13.52
N ALA A 18 47.88 -40.05 -14.45
CA ALA A 18 48.82 -40.30 -15.54
C ALA A 18 49.51 -38.98 -15.94
N LEU A 19 50.77 -38.88 -15.55
CA LEU A 19 51.75 -37.94 -16.09
C LEU A 19 52.24 -38.49 -17.44
N THR A 20 52.20 -37.68 -18.49
CA THR A 20 53.12 -37.82 -19.63
C THR A 20 53.50 -36.44 -20.14
N ALA A 21 54.77 -36.11 -19.92
CA ALA A 21 55.48 -35.04 -20.57
C ALA A 21 55.82 -35.42 -22.02
N CYS A 22 55.68 -34.48 -22.95
CA CYS A 22 56.45 -34.44 -24.19
C CYS A 22 56.85 -32.99 -24.46
N SER A 23 58.16 -32.79 -24.59
CA SER A 23 58.84 -31.52 -24.84
C SER A 23 58.96 -31.24 -26.34
N GLY A 24 58.90 -29.97 -26.76
CA GLY A 24 59.52 -29.51 -28.01
C GLY A 24 59.04 -28.14 -28.51
N PRO A 25 59.92 -27.26 -29.06
CA PRO A 25 59.86 -25.80 -28.84
C PRO A 25 59.63 -24.94 -30.10
N ALA A 26 59.11 -23.70 -29.93
CA ALA A 26 59.38 -22.52 -30.77
C ALA A 26 58.62 -21.28 -30.25
N SER A 27 59.32 -20.17 -30.00
CA SER A 27 58.79 -18.79 -29.97
C SER A 27 59.06 -18.15 -31.36
N PRO A 28 58.57 -16.94 -31.76
CA PRO A 28 57.93 -15.87 -30.96
C PRO A 28 56.74 -15.09 -31.62
N ASP A 29 56.21 -14.14 -30.84
CA ASP A 29 55.47 -12.89 -31.16
C ASP A 29 54.13 -12.91 -31.92
N GLU A 30 53.08 -12.39 -31.26
CA GLU A 30 52.23 -11.32 -31.80
C GLU A 30 51.39 -10.66 -30.69
N ASP A 31 51.27 -9.34 -30.80
CA ASP A 31 50.74 -8.38 -29.84
C ASP A 31 49.34 -8.71 -29.28
N ALA A 32 49.23 -8.87 -27.96
CA ALA A 32 47.96 -8.79 -27.26
C ALA A 32 47.84 -7.40 -26.62
N GLU A 33 47.26 -6.50 -27.39
CA GLU A 33 46.74 -5.19 -26.98
C GLU A 33 45.97 -5.32 -25.65
N LEU A 34 46.51 -4.70 -24.60
CA LEU A 34 45.85 -4.58 -23.30
C LEU A 34 44.61 -3.69 -23.46
N ALA A 35 43.46 -4.31 -23.69
CA ALA A 35 42.17 -3.64 -23.51
C ALA A 35 42.11 -3.07 -22.07
N PRO A 36 41.66 -1.83 -21.88
CA PRO A 36 41.54 -1.27 -20.55
C PRO A 36 40.56 -2.13 -19.75
N SER A 37 41.00 -2.59 -18.59
CA SER A 37 40.12 -3.23 -17.62
C SER A 37 39.01 -2.25 -17.29
N GLU A 38 37.83 -2.47 -17.88
CA GLU A 38 36.59 -1.89 -17.39
C GLU A 38 36.51 -2.26 -15.92
N THR A 39 36.76 -1.25 -15.10
CA THR A 39 36.57 -1.35 -13.67
C THR A 39 35.06 -1.44 -13.52
N SER A 40 34.57 -2.67 -13.38
CA SER A 40 33.18 -2.90 -12.97
C SER A 40 33.05 -2.31 -11.58
N GLU A 41 32.61 -1.05 -11.50
CA GLU A 41 32.09 -0.47 -10.26
C GLU A 41 31.00 -1.41 -9.75
N SER A 42 31.20 -1.89 -8.53
CA SER A 42 30.29 -2.85 -7.92
C SER A 42 28.99 -2.13 -7.56
N PRO A 43 27.80 -2.62 -7.98
CA PRO A 43 26.50 -1.95 -7.76
C PRO A 43 25.99 -2.09 -6.31
N THR A 44 26.88 -2.16 -5.33
CA THR A 44 26.56 -2.61 -3.95
C THR A 44 26.29 -1.45 -2.99
N ASP A 45 26.75 -0.23 -3.30
CA ASP A 45 26.66 0.91 -2.40
C ASP A 45 25.33 1.67 -2.52
N GLU A 46 24.81 1.86 -3.74
CA GLU A 46 23.62 2.67 -3.98
C GLU A 46 22.36 2.07 -3.34
N ALA A 47 22.17 0.75 -3.44
CA ALA A 47 21.05 0.07 -2.79
C ALA A 47 21.12 0.16 -1.26
N ALA A 48 22.32 0.10 -0.68
CA ALA A 48 22.51 0.27 0.77
C ALA A 48 22.18 1.71 1.19
N PHE A 49 22.65 2.70 0.43
CA PHE A 49 22.31 4.11 0.69
C PHE A 49 20.82 4.40 0.50
N ALA A 50 20.16 3.78 -0.47
CA ALA A 50 18.70 3.89 -0.65
C ALA A 50 17.95 3.31 0.56
N GLN A 51 18.39 2.17 1.10
CA GLN A 51 17.82 1.59 2.33
C GLN A 51 18.06 2.48 3.55
N ASP A 52 19.26 3.06 3.69
CA ASP A 52 19.57 3.98 4.78
C ASP A 52 18.76 5.28 4.65
N PHE A 53 18.53 5.77 3.43
CA PHE A 53 17.63 6.88 3.17
C PHE A 53 16.21 6.56 3.63
N GLN A 54 15.64 5.42 3.23
CA GLN A 54 14.33 4.97 3.69
C GLN A 54 14.27 4.87 5.23
N ARG A 55 15.25 4.22 5.86
CA ARG A 55 15.33 4.08 7.32
C ARG A 55 15.41 5.43 8.01
N SER A 56 16.10 6.40 7.42
CA SER A 56 16.24 7.72 8.01
C SER A 56 14.92 8.51 8.06
N LEU A 57 13.91 8.13 7.25
CA LEU A 57 12.55 8.69 7.28
C LEU A 57 11.67 8.12 8.39
N GLU A 58 12.13 7.09 9.10
CA GLU A 58 11.32 6.45 10.14
C GLU A 58 10.95 7.41 11.27
N GLY A 59 9.64 7.48 11.55
CA GLY A 59 9.08 8.38 12.56
C GLY A 59 7.60 8.66 12.37
N ILE A 60 7.07 9.44 13.31
CA ILE A 60 5.76 10.07 13.23
C ILE A 60 5.95 11.46 12.63
N TRP A 61 5.15 11.76 11.62
CA TRP A 61 5.14 13.01 10.90
C TRP A 61 3.73 13.60 10.92
N SER A 62 3.63 14.91 10.87
CA SER A 62 2.34 15.61 10.87
C SER A 62 2.37 16.75 9.87
N THR A 63 1.27 16.96 9.15
CA THR A 63 1.04 18.24 8.47
C THR A 63 0.95 19.29 9.57
N GLU A 64 1.81 20.30 9.59
CA GLU A 64 1.67 21.41 10.56
C GLU A 64 0.22 21.89 10.57
N ARG A 65 -0.38 22.13 11.75
CA ARG A 65 -1.77 22.59 11.87
C ARG A 65 -2.02 23.70 10.86
N ALA A 66 -2.77 23.39 9.80
CA ALA A 66 -3.03 24.35 8.76
C ALA A 66 -3.74 25.55 9.42
N GLN A 67 -3.42 26.76 8.99
CA GLN A 67 -4.17 27.93 9.40
C GLN A 67 -5.58 27.83 8.81
N GLY A 68 -6.54 27.25 9.54
CA GLY A 68 -7.91 27.05 9.05
C GLY A 68 -8.63 25.86 9.69
N ASP A 69 -9.67 25.37 8.99
CA ASP A 69 -10.49 24.20 9.36
C ASP A 69 -9.91 22.86 8.85
N ASP A 70 -8.74 22.86 8.20
CA ASP A 70 -8.13 21.63 7.70
C ASP A 70 -7.62 20.79 8.88
N ALA A 71 -8.09 19.53 8.94
CA ALA A 71 -7.67 18.60 9.97
C ALA A 71 -6.19 18.26 9.83
N GLU A 72 -5.49 18.20 10.97
CA GLU A 72 -4.11 17.72 11.05
C GLU A 72 -4.06 16.25 10.59
N VAL A 73 -3.27 15.97 9.54
CA VAL A 73 -3.04 14.63 9.00
C VAL A 73 -1.78 14.04 9.63
N ILE A 74 -1.91 12.83 10.19
CA ILE A 74 -0.81 12.14 10.84
C ILE A 74 -0.30 11.01 9.96
N TYR A 75 1.03 10.96 9.81
CA TYR A 75 1.72 9.88 9.13
C TYR A 75 2.62 9.10 10.08
N ALA A 76 2.70 7.78 9.88
CA ALA A 76 3.74 6.95 10.49
C ALA A 76 4.54 6.25 9.39
N PHE A 77 5.84 6.51 9.37
CA PHE A 77 6.79 5.89 8.45
C PHE A 77 7.50 4.80 9.23
N GLU A 78 7.29 3.55 8.82
CA GLU A 78 7.87 2.37 9.45
C GLU A 78 8.80 1.69 8.46
N TRP A 79 10.08 1.54 8.80
CA TRP A 79 11.00 0.74 8.00
C TRP A 79 11.10 -0.68 8.57
N GLN A 80 11.02 -1.68 7.68
CA GLN A 80 11.21 -3.08 8.03
C GLN A 80 12.25 -3.71 7.10
N ALA A 81 13.11 -4.57 7.64
CA ALA A 81 14.18 -5.19 6.87
C ALA A 81 13.67 -6.10 5.73
N THR A 82 12.49 -6.70 5.89
CA THR A 82 11.92 -7.67 4.93
C THR A 82 10.94 -7.08 3.94
N SER A 83 10.21 -6.03 4.32
CA SER A 83 9.12 -5.43 3.52
C SER A 83 9.41 -3.99 3.07
N GLY A 84 10.54 -3.42 3.49
CA GLY A 84 10.93 -2.05 3.17
C GLY A 84 10.15 -1.01 3.97
N LEU A 85 10.01 0.19 3.41
CA LEU A 85 9.25 1.28 4.01
C LEU A 85 7.74 1.05 3.86
N ARG A 86 7.02 1.13 4.98
CA ARG A 86 5.56 1.15 5.07
C ARG A 86 5.11 2.50 5.57
N ILE A 87 4.01 3.01 5.01
CA ILE A 87 3.48 4.33 5.34
C ILE A 87 2.04 4.19 5.81
N LEU A 88 1.78 4.65 7.03
CA LEU A 88 0.45 4.84 7.60
C LEU A 88 0.05 6.30 7.37
N ARG A 89 -1.17 6.55 6.93
CA ARG A 89 -1.77 7.89 6.84
C ARG A 89 -3.16 7.84 7.47
N ASP A 90 -3.41 8.69 8.47
CA ASP A 90 -4.68 8.78 9.20
C ASP A 90 -5.26 7.41 9.64
N GLY A 91 -4.38 6.55 10.16
CA GLY A 91 -4.77 5.24 10.67
C GLY A 91 -4.94 4.14 9.61
N VAL A 92 -4.71 4.44 8.33
CA VAL A 92 -4.78 3.46 7.23
C VAL A 92 -3.39 3.21 6.64
N TRP A 93 -3.00 1.94 6.51
CA TRP A 93 -1.77 1.59 5.80
C TRP A 93 -1.97 1.82 4.31
N LEU A 94 -1.09 2.61 3.70
CA LEU A 94 -1.06 2.75 2.26
C LEU A 94 -0.62 1.42 1.65
N HIS A 95 -1.43 0.90 0.73
CA HIS A 95 -1.08 -0.31 -0.02
C HIS A 95 -0.09 0.07 -1.12
N GLY A 96 1.19 0.14 -0.77
CA GLY A 96 2.20 0.61 -1.70
C GLY A 96 3.59 0.13 -1.40
N THR A 97 4.49 0.44 -2.33
CA THR A 97 5.89 0.05 -2.30
C THR A 97 6.75 1.22 -2.77
N VAL A 98 7.99 1.27 -2.28
CA VAL A 98 8.98 2.20 -2.82
C VAL A 98 9.32 1.78 -4.24
N GLU A 99 9.10 2.69 -5.19
CA GLU A 99 9.38 2.49 -6.61
C GLU A 99 10.80 2.95 -6.96
N ASP A 100 11.21 4.10 -6.43
CA ASP A 100 12.50 4.73 -6.70
C ASP A 100 13.00 5.56 -5.51
N VAL A 101 14.32 5.68 -5.40
CA VAL A 101 15.00 6.56 -4.44
C VAL A 101 16.10 7.31 -5.17
N ASP A 102 15.91 8.61 -5.34
CA ASP A 102 16.91 9.50 -5.92
C ASP A 102 17.64 10.23 -4.78
N LEU A 103 18.83 9.72 -4.48
CA LEU A 103 19.70 10.23 -3.41
C LEU A 103 20.27 11.62 -3.72
N ALA A 104 20.40 11.99 -5.00
CA ALA A 104 20.92 13.30 -5.40
C ALA A 104 19.88 14.40 -5.12
N ASN A 105 18.60 14.09 -5.28
CA ASN A 105 17.50 15.01 -5.00
C ASN A 105 16.87 14.83 -3.61
N GLU A 106 17.34 13.85 -2.84
CA GLU A 106 16.79 13.41 -1.56
C GLU A 106 15.28 13.11 -1.66
N THR A 107 14.90 12.37 -2.70
CA THR A 107 13.50 12.03 -3.01
C THR A 107 13.27 10.53 -2.97
N LEU A 108 12.09 10.15 -2.51
CA LEU A 108 11.56 8.78 -2.54
C LEU A 108 10.22 8.78 -3.26
N ALA A 109 10.09 7.95 -4.29
CA ALA A 109 8.83 7.70 -4.98
C ALA A 109 8.16 6.46 -4.38
N PHE A 110 6.92 6.61 -3.94
CA PHE A 110 6.12 5.56 -3.33
C PHE A 110 4.88 5.31 -4.19
N HIS A 111 4.81 4.12 -4.80
CA HIS A 111 3.68 3.73 -5.61
C HIS A 111 2.57 3.15 -4.74
N ILE A 112 1.39 3.75 -4.77
CA ILE A 112 0.18 3.30 -4.06
C ILE A 112 -0.70 2.56 -5.06
N ALA A 113 -0.83 1.25 -4.86
CA ALA A 113 -1.78 0.41 -5.56
C ALA A 113 -3.18 0.63 -4.97
N ARG A 114 -4.13 1.02 -5.82
CA ARG A 114 -5.54 1.13 -5.44
C ARG A 114 -6.32 -0.04 -6.01
N ASN A 115 -7.17 -0.65 -5.19
CA ASN A 115 -8.08 -1.70 -5.65
C ASN A 115 -9.19 -1.10 -6.54
N ASN A 116 -9.59 0.15 -6.26
CA ASN A 116 -10.60 0.89 -7.01
C ASN A 116 -10.00 2.23 -7.45
N GLY A 117 -9.91 2.46 -8.76
CA GLY A 117 -9.33 3.68 -9.35
C GLY A 117 -7.87 3.56 -9.78
N PRO A 118 -7.28 4.63 -10.36
CA PRO A 118 -5.90 4.60 -10.83
C PRO A 118 -4.94 4.53 -9.64
N SER A 119 -3.91 3.69 -9.76
CA SER A 119 -2.75 3.77 -8.89
C SER A 119 -2.11 5.15 -8.97
N GLU A 120 -1.43 5.53 -7.90
CA GLU A 120 -0.83 6.86 -7.76
C GLU A 120 0.58 6.75 -7.22
N THR A 121 1.52 7.52 -7.77
CA THR A 121 2.87 7.64 -7.21
C THR A 121 2.96 8.93 -6.40
N VAL A 122 3.31 8.80 -5.13
CA VAL A 122 3.53 9.90 -4.19
C VAL A 122 5.02 10.10 -4.01
N THR A 123 5.49 11.33 -4.11
CA THR A 123 6.91 11.66 -3.90
C THR A 123 7.11 12.29 -2.53
N PHE A 124 8.07 11.77 -1.77
CA PHE A 124 8.54 12.34 -0.51
C PHE A 124 9.91 12.95 -0.70
N ARG A 125 10.03 14.26 -0.48
CA ARG A 125 11.29 14.99 -0.63
C ARG A 125 11.76 15.52 0.72
N ARG A 126 13.01 15.23 1.08
CA ARG A 126 13.66 15.89 2.22
C ARG A 126 13.92 17.36 1.90
N GLN A 127 13.57 18.23 2.84
CA GLN A 127 13.85 19.65 2.75
C GLN A 127 14.57 20.11 4.01
N ARG A 128 15.59 20.96 3.87
CA ARG A 128 16.24 21.55 5.04
C ARG A 128 15.24 22.41 5.80
N ALA A 129 15.16 22.23 7.11
CA ALA A 129 14.32 23.07 7.95
C ALA A 129 14.71 24.54 7.81
N THR A 130 13.72 25.42 7.63
CA THR A 130 13.87 26.86 7.43
C THR A 130 14.12 27.63 8.73
N SER A 131 13.83 27.02 9.88
CA SER A 131 14.01 27.57 11.22
C SER A 131 15.14 26.82 11.94
N GLY A 132 16.05 27.54 12.60
CA GLY A 132 17.36 27.10 13.12
C GLY A 132 17.42 25.94 14.13
N THR A 133 16.38 25.11 14.23
CA THR A 133 16.45 23.74 14.74
C THR A 133 17.12 22.83 13.72
N ALA A 134 18.20 22.14 14.14
CA ALA A 134 18.83 21.11 13.32
C ALA A 134 17.80 20.02 12.97
N GLY A 135 17.42 19.92 11.70
CA GLY A 135 16.41 18.97 11.22
C GLY A 135 16.06 19.15 9.74
N PHE A 136 15.20 18.27 9.24
CA PHE A 136 14.59 18.34 7.92
C PHE A 136 13.08 18.17 8.02
N THR A 137 12.35 18.78 7.10
CA THR A 137 10.92 18.51 6.86
C THR A 137 10.79 17.56 5.66
N LEU A 138 9.62 16.96 5.51
CA LEU A 138 9.30 16.18 4.30
C LEU A 138 8.23 16.90 3.51
N ARG A 139 8.50 17.20 2.24
CA ARG A 139 7.46 17.58 1.30
C ARG A 139 6.87 16.34 0.67
N VAL A 140 5.56 16.19 0.77
CA VAL A 140 4.78 15.21 0.03
C VAL A 140 4.28 15.87 -1.24
N THR A 141 4.38 15.17 -2.37
CA THR A 141 3.75 15.57 -3.63
C THR A 141 2.89 14.40 -4.12
N TRP A 142 1.59 14.63 -4.22
CA TRP A 142 0.61 13.67 -4.74
C TRP A 142 0.60 13.68 -6.27
N GLY A 143 0.05 12.64 -6.90
CA GLY A 143 0.11 12.44 -8.36
C GLY A 143 -0.62 13.53 -9.16
N LEU A 144 -1.60 14.21 -8.55
CA LEU A 144 -2.29 15.36 -9.14
C LEU A 144 -1.59 16.71 -8.84
N GLY A 145 -0.43 16.67 -8.19
CA GLY A 145 0.41 17.83 -7.91
C GLY A 145 0.08 18.58 -6.62
N GLN A 146 -0.85 18.11 -5.79
CA GLN A 146 -1.03 18.68 -4.44
C GLN A 146 0.22 18.41 -3.60
N THR A 147 0.57 19.38 -2.75
CA THR A 147 1.74 19.26 -1.89
C THR A 147 1.44 19.59 -0.44
N ASP A 148 1.98 18.79 0.46
CA ASP A 148 1.93 19.00 1.91
C ASP A 148 3.35 19.03 2.48
N ASP A 149 3.59 19.88 3.49
CA ASP A 149 4.84 19.89 4.24
C ASP A 149 4.61 19.17 5.59
N LEU A 150 5.43 18.16 5.87
CA LEU A 150 5.38 17.35 7.08
C LEU A 150 6.49 17.74 8.05
N GLY A 151 6.07 18.11 9.25
CA GLY A 151 6.94 18.29 10.42
C GLY A 151 7.25 16.95 11.09
N PHE A 152 8.51 16.74 11.45
CA PHE A 152 8.89 15.60 12.27
C PHE A 152 8.35 15.77 13.69
N VAL A 153 7.54 14.82 14.17
CA VAL A 153 6.99 14.85 15.52
C VAL A 153 7.92 14.12 16.49
N ARG A 154 8.22 12.84 16.18
CA ARG A 154 9.08 11.98 17.03
C ARG A 154 9.46 10.69 16.32
N ARG A 155 10.45 9.97 16.88
CA ARG A 155 10.80 8.62 16.44
C ARG A 155 9.69 7.63 16.78
N LEU A 156 9.58 6.61 15.93
CA LEU A 156 8.71 5.46 16.16
C LEU A 156 9.35 4.56 17.22
N THR A 157 8.58 4.18 18.24
CA THR A 157 8.99 3.26 19.29
C THR A 157 8.35 1.89 19.09
N ASP A 158 8.88 0.85 19.72
CA ASP A 158 8.27 -0.49 19.69
C ASP A 158 6.84 -0.48 20.22
N ARG A 159 6.56 0.38 21.19
CA ARG A 159 5.21 0.59 21.72
C ARG A 159 4.27 1.13 20.63
N ASP A 160 4.71 2.11 19.84
CA ASP A 160 3.89 2.64 18.75
C ASP A 160 3.59 1.58 17.70
N ARG A 161 4.59 0.76 17.33
CA ARG A 161 4.39 -0.34 16.37
C ARG A 161 3.33 -1.31 16.86
N GLN A 162 3.37 -1.66 18.14
CA GLN A 162 2.39 -2.53 18.78
C GLN A 162 1.00 -1.89 18.84
N GLU A 163 0.91 -0.62 19.26
CA GLU A 163 -0.35 0.11 19.36
C GLU A 163 -0.99 0.35 17.98
N ILE A 164 -0.21 0.72 16.96
CA ILE A 164 -0.66 0.85 15.57
C ILE A 164 -1.17 -0.49 15.06
N THR A 165 -0.38 -1.56 15.22
CA THR A 165 -0.78 -2.90 14.79
C THR A 165 -2.06 -3.34 15.50
N LEU A 166 -2.17 -3.12 16.82
CA LEU A 166 -3.34 -3.47 17.59
C LEU A 166 -4.57 -2.66 17.16
N ALA A 167 -4.44 -1.34 17.02
CA ALA A 167 -5.54 -0.45 16.61
C ALA A 167 -6.05 -0.83 15.22
N ILE A 168 -5.14 -1.10 14.28
CA ILE A 168 -5.50 -1.53 12.92
C ILE A 168 -6.10 -2.93 12.94
N THR A 169 -5.53 -3.86 13.71
CA THR A 169 -6.11 -5.21 13.86
C THR A 169 -7.50 -5.13 14.46
N GLN A 170 -7.73 -4.30 15.48
CA GLN A 170 -9.04 -4.11 16.09
C GLN A 170 -10.02 -3.40 15.16
N ALA A 171 -9.55 -2.46 14.34
CA ALA A 171 -10.36 -1.86 13.27
C ALA A 171 -10.66 -2.87 12.14
N SER A 172 -9.77 -3.84 11.93
CA SER A 172 -9.91 -4.91 10.91
C SER A 172 -10.66 -6.14 11.43
N VAL A 173 -10.74 -6.34 12.75
CA VAL A 173 -11.58 -7.32 13.44
C VAL A 173 -12.98 -6.73 13.45
N LEU A 174 -13.63 -6.95 12.33
CA LEU A 174 -14.96 -6.46 12.12
C LEU A 174 -15.95 -7.36 12.86
N PRO A 175 -16.93 -6.81 13.60
CA PRO A 175 -18.12 -7.56 13.98
C PRO A 175 -18.76 -8.16 12.72
N GLU A 176 -19.47 -9.29 12.84
CA GLU A 176 -20.06 -10.07 11.72
C GLU A 176 -20.74 -9.22 10.62
N ALA A 177 -21.21 -8.01 10.91
CA ALA A 177 -21.73 -7.02 9.96
C ALA A 177 -20.80 -6.69 8.77
N VAL A 178 -19.47 -6.77 8.92
CA VAL A 178 -18.55 -6.54 7.78
C VAL A 178 -18.04 -7.83 7.15
N ALA A 179 -18.32 -9.00 7.74
CA ALA A 179 -18.17 -10.27 7.02
C ALA A 179 -19.12 -10.31 5.79
N CYS A 180 -20.19 -9.52 5.83
CA CYS A 180 -21.15 -9.32 4.73
C CYS A 180 -20.84 -8.07 3.91
N GLY A 181 -19.66 -7.47 4.13
CA GLY A 181 -19.14 -6.31 3.40
C GLY A 181 -19.71 -4.96 3.81
N GLY A 182 -20.60 -4.87 4.82
CA GLY A 182 -21.36 -3.67 5.25
C GLY A 182 -20.54 -2.52 5.88
N ASP A 183 -20.97 -1.27 5.70
CA ASP A 183 -20.55 -0.10 6.51
C ASP A 183 -21.54 0.19 7.66
N ALA A 184 -22.57 -0.65 7.80
CA ALA A 184 -23.64 -0.50 8.76
C ALA A 184 -23.18 -0.79 10.20
N PRO A 185 -23.74 -0.10 11.21
CA PRO A 185 -23.48 -0.43 12.61
C PRO A 185 -23.83 -1.89 12.91
N PRO A 186 -23.00 -2.63 13.68
CA PRO A 186 -23.12 -4.09 13.83
C PRO A 186 -24.49 -4.62 14.26
N ASP A 187 -25.15 -3.88 15.15
CA ASP A 187 -26.44 -4.27 15.72
C ASP A 187 -27.65 -3.65 14.96
N SER A 188 -27.39 -2.95 13.85
CA SER A 188 -28.45 -2.31 13.05
C SER A 188 -29.28 -3.33 12.28
N LEU A 189 -30.51 -2.94 11.94
CA LEU A 189 -31.34 -3.75 11.03
C LEU A 189 -30.65 -3.93 9.67
N ARG A 190 -30.02 -2.88 9.15
CA ARG A 190 -29.29 -2.88 7.88
C ARG A 190 -28.18 -3.92 7.86
N ALA A 191 -27.32 -3.94 8.90
CA ALA A 191 -26.27 -4.93 9.04
C ALA A 191 -26.81 -6.37 9.07
N ARG A 192 -27.85 -6.62 9.86
CA ARG A 192 -28.46 -7.97 9.95
C ARG A 192 -29.02 -8.42 8.61
N LEU A 193 -29.80 -7.57 7.93
CA LEU A 193 -30.44 -7.93 6.66
C LEU A 193 -29.43 -8.08 5.53
N ALA A 194 -28.43 -7.21 5.43
CA ALA A 194 -27.36 -7.34 4.44
C ALA A 194 -26.58 -8.67 4.60
N CYS A 195 -26.54 -9.23 5.81
CA CYS A 195 -25.93 -10.54 6.07
C CYS A 195 -26.83 -11.74 5.84
N SER A 196 -28.12 -11.62 6.12
CA SER A 196 -29.05 -12.77 6.15
C SER A 196 -29.99 -12.86 4.95
N ASP A 197 -30.12 -11.78 4.17
CA ASP A 197 -31.09 -11.64 3.10
C ASP A 197 -30.41 -11.14 1.81
N ALA A 198 -30.47 -11.96 0.76
CA ALA A 198 -29.80 -11.69 -0.50
C ALA A 198 -30.34 -10.43 -1.21
N GLU A 199 -31.62 -10.12 -1.09
CA GLU A 199 -32.20 -8.91 -1.69
C GLU A 199 -31.58 -7.66 -1.07
N PHE A 200 -31.52 -7.62 0.26
CA PHE A 200 -30.93 -6.49 0.99
C PHE A 200 -29.41 -6.41 0.82
N ALA A 201 -28.74 -7.55 0.68
CA ALA A 201 -27.31 -7.59 0.38
C ALA A 201 -26.99 -6.92 -0.96
N GLU A 202 -27.76 -7.21 -2.01
CA GLU A 202 -27.60 -6.59 -3.33
C GLU A 202 -27.93 -5.09 -3.30
N LEU A 203 -29.03 -4.70 -2.65
CA LEU A 203 -29.43 -3.29 -2.52
C LEU A 203 -28.39 -2.45 -1.78
N ASP A 204 -27.86 -2.94 -0.66
CA ASP A 204 -26.84 -2.23 0.13
C ASP A 204 -25.51 -2.14 -0.63
N ARG A 205 -25.09 -3.22 -1.31
CA ARG A 205 -23.87 -3.22 -2.12
C ARG A 205 -23.98 -2.26 -3.31
N GLY A 206 -25.06 -2.35 -4.09
CA GLY A 206 -25.26 -1.52 -5.28
C GLY A 206 -25.29 -0.03 -4.94
N LEU A 207 -26.05 0.35 -3.91
CA LEU A 207 -26.12 1.74 -3.46
C LEU A 207 -24.75 2.23 -2.98
N ARG A 208 -23.97 1.42 -2.26
CA ARG A 208 -22.63 1.81 -1.80
C ARG A 208 -21.65 2.01 -2.93
N THR A 209 -21.71 1.21 -3.99
CA THR A 209 -20.89 1.46 -5.18
C THR A 209 -21.26 2.80 -5.82
N GLN A 210 -22.55 3.14 -5.90
CA GLN A 210 -22.98 4.47 -6.37
C GLN A 210 -22.46 5.60 -5.47
N LEU A 211 -22.44 5.42 -4.14
CA LEU A 211 -21.90 6.42 -3.21
C LEU A 211 -20.39 6.63 -3.38
N VAL A 212 -19.62 5.58 -3.69
CA VAL A 212 -18.19 5.70 -3.99
C VAL A 212 -17.99 6.52 -5.26
N GLU A 213 -18.73 6.22 -6.32
CA GLU A 213 -18.67 6.98 -7.59
C GLU A 213 -19.09 8.43 -7.40
N LEU A 214 -20.14 8.67 -6.61
CA LEU A 214 -20.62 10.01 -6.28
C LEU A 214 -19.52 10.84 -5.57
N SER A 215 -18.88 10.23 -4.58
CA SER A 215 -17.82 10.87 -3.78
C SER A 215 -16.56 11.15 -4.59
N ALA A 216 -16.23 10.28 -5.55
CA ALA A 216 -15.07 10.46 -6.43
C ALA A 216 -15.28 11.55 -7.49
N ARG A 217 -16.51 11.72 -8.01
CA ARG A 217 -16.78 12.58 -9.17
C ARG A 217 -17.33 13.96 -8.82
N TYR A 218 -17.97 14.13 -7.66
CA TYR A 218 -18.71 15.35 -7.33
C TYR A 218 -18.21 16.01 -6.03
N PRO A 219 -18.02 17.34 -5.99
CA PRO A 219 -17.50 18.05 -4.81
C PRO A 219 -18.32 17.87 -3.52
N ASP A 220 -19.63 17.68 -3.63
CA ASP A 220 -20.54 17.47 -2.49
C ASP A 220 -20.86 15.97 -2.26
N GLY A 221 -20.13 15.07 -2.91
CA GLY A 221 -20.42 13.63 -2.92
C GLY A 221 -20.30 13.00 -1.53
N ASP A 222 -19.22 13.29 -0.79
CA ASP A 222 -19.02 12.78 0.58
C ASP A 222 -20.14 13.22 1.53
N ARG A 223 -20.58 14.49 1.41
CA ARG A 223 -21.65 15.04 2.23
C ARG A 223 -22.99 14.35 1.94
N THR A 224 -23.24 14.04 0.68
CA THR A 224 -24.45 13.36 0.22
C THR A 224 -24.43 11.89 0.66
N ALA A 225 -23.30 11.20 0.48
CA ALA A 225 -23.10 9.83 0.95
C ALA A 225 -23.34 9.70 2.46
N ALA A 226 -22.79 10.63 3.25
CA ALA A 226 -23.03 10.66 4.69
C ALA A 226 -24.52 10.88 5.04
N ALA A 227 -25.27 11.63 4.23
CA ALA A 227 -26.71 11.81 4.44
C ALA A 227 -27.51 10.54 4.13
N VAL A 228 -27.16 9.85 3.04
CA VAL A 228 -27.76 8.57 2.65
C VAL A 228 -27.57 7.53 3.74
N VAL A 229 -26.33 7.34 4.20
CA VAL A 229 -25.98 6.37 5.26
C VAL A 229 -26.76 6.66 6.55
N ARG A 230 -26.84 7.93 6.98
CA ARG A 230 -27.62 8.31 8.17
C ARG A 230 -29.09 7.96 8.04
N GLN A 231 -29.69 8.12 6.86
CA GLN A 231 -31.10 7.81 6.65
C GLN A 231 -31.37 6.30 6.63
N LEU A 232 -30.46 5.52 6.04
CA LEU A 232 -30.52 4.06 6.05
C LEU A 232 -30.39 3.51 7.47
N ASP A 233 -29.43 4.01 8.25
CA ASP A 233 -29.19 3.55 9.63
C ASP A 233 -30.32 3.92 10.60
N ALA A 234 -31.12 4.94 10.27
CA ALA A 234 -32.30 5.31 11.04
C ALA A 234 -33.48 4.33 10.89
N CYS A 235 -33.47 3.45 9.88
CA CYS A 235 -34.56 2.52 9.64
C CYS A 235 -34.58 1.36 10.65
N THR A 236 -35.74 1.14 11.27
CA THR A 236 -35.98 0.03 12.21
C THR A 236 -36.84 -1.09 11.63
N THR A 237 -37.31 -0.95 10.38
CA THR A 237 -38.12 -1.96 9.69
C THR A 237 -37.60 -2.25 8.26
N PRO A 238 -37.79 -3.47 7.73
CA PRO A 238 -37.36 -3.80 6.36
C PRO A 238 -38.09 -2.97 5.29
N ALA A 239 -39.34 -2.57 5.56
CA ALA A 239 -40.11 -1.72 4.66
C ALA A 239 -39.49 -0.32 4.54
N CYS A 240 -39.07 0.29 5.67
CA CYS A 240 -38.34 1.55 5.67
C CYS A 240 -37.05 1.45 4.86
N LEU A 241 -36.26 0.40 5.06
CA LEU A 241 -35.00 0.21 4.33
C LEU A 241 -35.23 0.13 2.82
N ARG A 242 -36.21 -0.64 2.34
CA ARG A 242 -36.54 -0.70 0.91
C ARG A 242 -36.96 0.65 0.36
N GLU A 243 -37.81 1.38 1.08
CA GLU A 243 -38.30 2.68 0.65
C GLU A 243 -37.14 3.69 0.53
N VAL A 244 -36.25 3.72 1.53
CA VAL A 244 -35.07 4.60 1.52
C VAL A 244 -34.09 4.21 0.41
N HIS A 245 -33.82 2.91 0.19
CA HIS A 245 -32.98 2.46 -0.93
C HIS A 245 -33.57 2.91 -2.27
N ALA A 246 -34.87 2.66 -2.51
CA ALA A 246 -35.53 3.03 -3.75
C ALA A 246 -35.55 4.56 -3.97
N GLN A 247 -35.76 5.33 -2.91
CA GLN A 247 -35.75 6.79 -2.97
C GLN A 247 -34.39 7.33 -3.40
N TRP A 248 -33.30 6.84 -2.79
CA TRP A 248 -31.95 7.29 -3.12
C TRP A 248 -31.49 6.82 -4.49
N GLN A 249 -31.85 5.59 -4.88
CA GLN A 249 -31.55 5.08 -6.21
C GLN A 249 -32.22 5.95 -7.28
N ALA A 250 -33.51 6.25 -7.15
CA ALA A 250 -34.20 7.15 -8.07
C ALA A 250 -33.60 8.56 -8.07
N TYR A 251 -33.25 9.10 -6.89
CA TYR A 251 -32.59 10.40 -6.80
C TYR A 251 -31.25 10.42 -7.53
N PHE A 252 -30.44 9.36 -7.40
CA PHE A 252 -29.17 9.26 -8.10
C PHE A 252 -29.34 9.14 -9.61
N ASP A 253 -30.25 8.29 -10.07
CA ASP A 253 -30.54 8.12 -11.50
C ASP A 253 -31.04 9.43 -12.15
N GLU A 254 -31.80 10.25 -11.42
CA GLU A 254 -32.33 11.52 -11.92
C GLU A 254 -31.32 12.67 -11.90
N ASN A 255 -30.39 12.68 -10.93
CA ASN A 255 -29.57 13.86 -10.62
C ASN A 255 -28.08 13.69 -10.92
N TYR A 256 -27.59 12.45 -11.11
CA TYR A 256 -26.17 12.17 -11.30
C TYR A 256 -25.94 11.15 -12.42
N ASP A 257 -25.00 11.48 -13.32
CA ASP A 257 -24.50 10.51 -14.30
C ASP A 257 -23.41 9.65 -13.65
N LEU A 258 -23.84 8.61 -12.93
CA LEU A 258 -22.95 7.65 -12.28
C LEU A 258 -22.58 6.48 -13.21
N GLY A 259 -23.17 6.42 -14.42
CA GLY A 259 -23.00 5.34 -15.40
C GLY A 259 -23.60 4.00 -14.94
N ASP A 260 -23.59 3.01 -15.85
CA ASP A 260 -23.78 1.61 -15.43
C ASP A 260 -22.60 1.26 -14.52
N VAL A 261 -22.90 1.16 -13.22
CA VAL A 261 -21.95 0.74 -12.19
C VAL A 261 -21.28 -0.54 -12.67
N LEU A 262 -20.00 -0.44 -13.05
CA LEU A 262 -19.23 -1.60 -13.49
C LEU A 262 -19.20 -2.59 -12.32
N ASP A 263 -19.76 -3.78 -12.53
CA ASP A 263 -19.65 -4.93 -11.62
C ASP A 263 -18.16 -5.29 -11.47
N TYR A 264 -17.48 -4.64 -10.53
CA TYR A 264 -16.17 -5.06 -10.07
C TYR A 264 -16.38 -6.13 -8.98
N LEU A 265 -16.63 -7.36 -9.45
CA LEU A 265 -16.51 -8.59 -8.66
C LEU A 265 -15.06 -8.86 -8.27
#